data_AF-A0A9W7NFA2-F1
#
_entry.id   AF-A0A9W7NFA2-F1
#
_cell.length_a   1.000
_cell.length_b   1.000
_cell.length_c   1.000
_cell.angle_alpha   90.00
_cell.angle_beta   90.00
_cell.angle_gamma   90.00
#
_symmetry.space_group_name_H-M   'P 1'
#
loop_
_entity.id
_entity.type
_entity.pdbx_description
1 polymer ?
#
loop_
_entity_poly.entity_id
_entity_poly.type
_entity_poly.pdbx_seq_one_letter_code
_entity_poly.pdbx_strand_id
1 'polypeptide(L)'
;MSQAQPGVVMVSLSEAYAIAIGHHRAGRMGEAAGIYRAILDADPRQADALHLLGVLSGQIGRTEDALSLIAQAIALDPEVADYHDNLGSLRRTGGDVARAVGHHARALALDPARAKAAFNRGLALGDLGHGDLGRVEEALSCFRAALRVDPGYGAAALAAGRLLAGGPEPGVIRGAAERWLAHALALAPDSADAWGAVGRARLAAGEADGAVTGYDRAARLRPGDGTALSNLAMATLQASGALPEFSRADRPEPTWAEPLARALDLFREALERGAGEVAEAALFRTALLTIHRGMLDDARLERIAQRARDRLRRVPGDGAAAACIAHDLYRRGRLVAASRLARRHLRGWPGEAVRADPQAAKWRQVDARPVFLDALAGYRPRIAEAGERSMPVPPTAEGGAILLVSVDSGYWRRFGGWFLSHALKDETGNRVHVHVVNPGAEDRADLDRRCAAQPGRLSWSMERIDLTAHAPGAETTYYACARFLVALDLLERTGAPVFITDIDARCTASLPPDLRDGAGWDLTIMRDRRARGPFDDIIVSFLGVAPTAAGRGVLGLVCAYIGWFFDRGEAAWTLDQAAPYAVLHDWARRGRALRLREHEFLRLPWFDFPVKDEGPVKGEE
;
A
#
# COMPACT_ATOMS: atom_id res chain seq x y z
N MET A 1 35.08 -26.67 74.22
CA MET A 1 35.51 -27.70 73.23
C MET A 1 34.24 -28.40 72.78
N SER A 2 33.80 -28.44 71.54
CA SER A 2 34.50 -28.44 70.25
C SER A 2 33.53 -27.87 69.21
N GLN A 3 33.95 -26.86 68.43
CA GLN A 3 33.26 -26.50 67.19
C GLN A 3 33.77 -27.43 66.09
N ALA A 4 32.88 -28.21 65.51
CA ALA A 4 33.18 -29.00 64.32
C ALA A 4 33.39 -28.05 63.13
N GLN A 5 34.59 -28.05 62.56
CA GLN A 5 34.83 -27.49 61.24
C GLN A 5 34.03 -28.31 60.20
N PRO A 6 33.33 -27.68 59.25
CA PRO A 6 32.77 -28.40 58.12
C PRO A 6 33.93 -28.94 57.28
N GLY A 7 33.93 -30.26 57.05
CA GLY A 7 34.94 -30.92 56.23
C GLY A 7 34.98 -30.32 54.84
N VAL A 8 36.14 -29.79 54.45
CA VAL A 8 36.44 -29.47 53.06
C VAL A 8 36.44 -30.80 52.31
N VAL A 9 35.38 -31.07 51.56
CA VAL A 9 35.33 -32.21 50.64
C VAL A 9 36.28 -31.84 49.50
N MET A 10 37.45 -32.47 49.48
CA MET A 10 38.39 -32.40 48.37
C MET A 10 37.80 -33.19 47.20
N VAL A 11 37.06 -32.51 46.34
CA VAL A 11 36.48 -33.06 45.13
C VAL A 11 37.54 -33.05 44.03
N SER A 12 37.65 -34.11 43.24
CA SER A 12 38.57 -34.15 42.10
C SER A 12 38.18 -33.13 41.02
N LEU A 13 39.13 -32.70 40.18
CA LEU A 13 38.84 -31.76 39.09
C LEU A 13 37.73 -32.27 38.16
N SER A 14 37.71 -33.57 37.84
CA SER A 14 36.64 -34.15 37.00
C SER A 14 35.27 -34.12 37.66
N GLU A 15 35.22 -34.38 38.97
CA GLU A 15 33.97 -34.31 39.73
C GLU A 15 33.48 -32.85 39.85
N ALA A 16 34.39 -31.89 40.04
CA ALA A 16 34.08 -30.47 40.05
C ALA A 16 33.46 -30.02 38.71
N TYR A 17 34.05 -30.42 37.57
CA TYR A 17 33.46 -30.18 36.25
C TYR A 17 32.10 -30.86 36.08
N ALA A 18 31.96 -32.13 36.50
CA ALA A 18 30.68 -32.84 36.39
C ALA A 18 29.57 -32.15 37.17
N ILE A 19 29.86 -31.67 38.39
CA ILE A 19 28.93 -30.89 39.21
C ILE A 19 28.61 -29.56 38.54
N ALA A 20 29.62 -28.81 38.09
CA ALA A 20 29.43 -27.51 37.44
C ALA A 20 28.57 -27.62 36.17
N ILE A 21 28.85 -28.60 35.31
CA ILE A 21 28.07 -28.90 34.11
C ILE A 21 26.65 -29.34 34.49
N GLY A 22 26.47 -30.10 35.57
CA GLY A 22 25.17 -30.46 36.11
C GLY A 22 24.34 -29.24 36.53
N HIS A 23 24.94 -28.30 37.26
CA HIS A 23 24.31 -27.02 37.60
C HIS A 23 23.99 -26.19 36.35
N HIS A 24 24.92 -26.13 35.40
CA HIS A 24 24.77 -25.37 34.15
C HIS A 24 23.59 -25.91 33.32
N ARG A 25 23.51 -27.23 33.12
CA ARG A 25 22.40 -27.89 32.41
C ARG A 25 21.06 -27.72 33.12
N ALA A 26 21.06 -27.56 34.44
CA ALA A 26 19.86 -27.33 35.24
C ALA A 26 19.47 -25.84 35.37
N GLY A 27 20.16 -24.93 34.65
CA GLY A 27 19.86 -23.49 34.67
C GLY A 27 20.34 -22.74 35.92
N ARG A 28 21.06 -23.43 36.83
CA ARG A 28 21.65 -22.85 38.04
C ARG A 28 22.98 -22.16 37.69
N MET A 29 22.87 -21.05 36.98
CA MET A 29 24.00 -20.35 36.36
C MET A 29 24.96 -19.75 37.40
N GLY A 30 24.45 -19.30 38.55
CA GLY A 30 25.29 -18.72 39.61
C GLY A 30 26.20 -19.76 40.26
N GLU A 31 25.65 -20.94 40.56
CA GLU A 31 26.34 -22.07 41.16
C GLU A 31 27.37 -22.67 40.19
N ALA A 32 27.01 -22.86 38.92
CA ALA A 32 27.94 -23.31 37.90
C ALA A 32 29.11 -22.33 37.71
N ALA A 33 28.83 -21.03 37.62
CA ALA A 33 29.87 -20.00 37.52
C ALA A 33 30.78 -19.95 38.75
N GLY A 34 30.23 -20.17 39.95
CA GLY A 34 31.00 -20.25 41.18
C GLY A 34 32.01 -21.39 41.16
N ILE A 35 31.61 -22.57 40.67
CA ILE A 35 32.50 -23.73 40.59
C ILE A 35 33.56 -23.54 39.50
N TYR A 36 33.20 -23.02 38.32
CA TYR A 36 34.20 -22.73 37.28
C TYR A 36 35.23 -21.69 37.76
N ARG A 37 34.81 -20.67 38.52
CA ARG A 37 35.75 -19.72 39.14
C ARG A 37 36.65 -20.38 40.17
N ALA A 38 36.11 -21.25 41.03
CA ALA A 38 36.92 -21.99 42.00
C ALA A 38 37.99 -22.88 41.33
N ILE A 39 37.67 -23.48 40.18
CA ILE A 39 38.65 -24.21 39.35
C ILE A 39 39.74 -23.26 38.84
N LEU A 40 39.37 -22.07 38.37
CA LEU A 40 40.30 -21.06 37.85
C LEU A 40 41.12 -20.36 38.94
N ASP A 41 40.59 -20.24 40.16
CA ASP A 41 41.32 -19.73 41.32
C ASP A 41 42.41 -20.73 41.75
N ALA A 42 42.13 -22.03 41.61
CA ALA A 42 43.11 -23.09 41.86
C ALA A 42 44.15 -23.21 40.74
N ASP A 43 43.74 -23.06 39.48
CA ASP A 43 44.63 -23.00 38.33
C ASP A 43 44.07 -22.08 37.22
N PRO A 44 44.63 -20.86 37.06
CA PRO A 44 44.18 -19.91 36.05
C PRO A 44 44.36 -20.36 34.60
N ARG A 45 45.12 -21.44 34.35
CA ARG A 45 45.41 -21.96 33.00
C ARG A 45 44.52 -23.13 32.59
N GLN A 46 43.41 -23.35 33.29
CA GLN A 46 42.42 -24.37 32.95
C GLN A 46 41.54 -23.89 31.77
N ALA A 47 41.93 -24.28 30.55
CA ALA A 47 41.26 -23.87 29.31
C ALA A 47 39.76 -24.24 29.27
N ASP A 48 39.39 -25.44 29.73
CA ASP A 48 37.99 -25.89 29.78
C ASP A 48 37.14 -25.04 30.74
N ALA A 49 37.66 -24.68 31.91
CA ALA A 49 36.95 -23.82 32.85
C ALA A 49 36.80 -22.39 32.31
N LEU A 50 37.82 -21.85 31.64
CA LEU A 50 37.72 -20.56 30.93
C LEU A 50 36.64 -20.61 29.84
N HIS A 51 36.64 -21.66 29.01
CA HIS A 51 35.65 -21.84 27.95
C HIS A 51 34.23 -21.95 28.50
N LEU A 52 33.99 -22.84 29.46
CA LEU A 52 32.66 -23.10 30.02
C LEU A 52 32.12 -21.89 30.79
N LEU A 53 32.98 -21.17 31.53
CA LEU A 53 32.62 -19.90 32.16
C LEU A 53 32.30 -18.82 31.11
N GLY A 54 33.03 -18.80 30.00
CA GLY A 54 32.77 -17.92 28.87
C GLY A 54 31.41 -18.21 28.21
N VAL A 55 31.11 -19.48 27.93
CA VAL A 55 29.79 -19.90 27.39
C VAL A 55 28.66 -19.48 28.33
N LEU A 56 28.81 -19.71 29.63
CA LEU A 56 27.83 -19.31 30.64
C LEU A 56 27.66 -17.78 30.68
N SER A 57 28.76 -17.03 30.64
CA SER A 57 28.76 -15.56 30.59
C SER A 57 27.99 -15.04 29.38
N GLY A 58 28.16 -15.67 28.21
CA GLY A 58 27.41 -15.35 27.00
C GLY A 58 25.91 -15.62 27.15
N GLN A 59 25.52 -16.73 27.77
CA GLN A 59 24.12 -17.07 28.01
C GLN A 59 23.41 -16.09 28.95
N ILE A 60 24.13 -15.43 29.86
CA ILE A 60 23.59 -14.39 30.76
C ILE A 60 23.77 -12.97 30.20
N GLY A 61 24.16 -12.81 28.93
CA GLY A 61 24.27 -11.52 28.26
C GLY A 61 25.55 -10.73 28.52
N ARG A 62 26.57 -11.33 29.16
CA ARG A 62 27.90 -10.72 29.36
C ARG A 62 28.81 -11.05 28.19
N THR A 63 28.51 -10.48 27.02
CA THR A 63 29.16 -10.85 25.75
C THR A 63 30.65 -10.54 25.72
N GLU A 64 31.09 -9.39 26.23
CA GLU A 64 32.53 -9.04 26.24
C GLU A 64 33.35 -9.96 27.15
N ASP A 65 32.83 -10.25 28.35
CA ASP A 65 33.44 -11.22 29.27
C ASP A 65 33.54 -12.60 28.61
N ALA A 66 32.47 -13.03 27.95
CA ALA A 66 32.41 -14.31 27.24
C ALA A 66 33.45 -14.40 26.11
N LEU A 67 33.56 -13.34 25.29
CA LEU A 67 34.55 -13.26 24.22
C LEU A 67 35.97 -13.33 24.76
N SER A 68 36.26 -12.61 25.85
CA SER A 68 37.57 -12.60 26.50
C SER A 68 37.94 -13.98 27.06
N LEU A 69 37.03 -14.60 27.82
CA LEU A 69 37.26 -15.90 28.46
C LEU A 69 37.49 -17.01 27.43
N ILE A 70 36.68 -17.08 26.37
CA ILE A 70 36.86 -18.09 25.32
C ILE A 70 38.13 -17.81 24.49
N ALA A 71 38.49 -16.54 24.25
CA ALA A 71 39.75 -16.22 23.58
C ALA A 71 40.98 -16.65 24.41
N GLN A 72 40.92 -16.53 25.74
CA GLN A 72 41.96 -17.05 26.63
C GLN A 72 42.03 -18.58 26.59
N ALA A 73 40.89 -19.28 26.57
CA ALA A 73 40.86 -20.74 26.40
C ALA A 73 41.53 -21.18 25.10
N ILE A 74 41.26 -20.50 23.97
CA ILE A 74 41.89 -20.77 22.67
C ILE A 74 43.40 -20.47 22.68
N ALA A 75 43.84 -19.44 23.39
CA ALA A 75 45.26 -19.11 23.51
C ALA A 75 46.04 -20.18 24.30
N LEU A 76 45.37 -20.87 25.23
CA LEU A 76 45.94 -21.95 26.02
C LEU A 76 45.91 -23.29 25.30
N ASP A 77 44.80 -23.59 24.61
CA ASP A 77 44.63 -24.79 23.78
C ASP A 77 43.88 -24.46 22.48
N PRO A 78 44.61 -24.26 21.36
CA PRO A 78 44.00 -23.86 20.10
C PRO A 78 43.37 -25.02 19.31
N GLU A 79 43.58 -26.27 19.71
CA GLU A 79 43.13 -27.46 18.95
C GLU A 79 41.76 -28.00 19.41
N VAL A 80 41.08 -27.31 20.34
CA VAL A 80 39.73 -27.70 20.78
C VAL A 80 38.66 -27.05 19.90
N ALA A 81 37.99 -27.86 19.09
CA ALA A 81 36.96 -27.41 18.15
C ALA A 81 35.80 -26.64 18.82
N ASP A 82 35.40 -27.06 20.02
CA ASP A 82 34.30 -26.45 20.79
C ASP A 82 34.58 -25.01 21.20
N TYR A 83 35.85 -24.64 21.38
CA TYR A 83 36.22 -23.27 21.73
C TYR A 83 35.99 -22.34 20.55
N HIS A 84 36.43 -22.76 19.36
CA HIS A 84 36.24 -22.00 18.13
C HIS A 84 34.76 -21.92 17.73
N ASP A 85 33.96 -23.00 17.82
CA ASP A 85 32.53 -22.94 17.47
C ASP A 85 31.74 -21.99 18.39
N ASN A 86 32.02 -22.02 19.70
CA ASN A 86 31.36 -21.13 20.65
C ASN A 86 31.84 -19.67 20.52
N LEU A 87 33.13 -19.43 20.23
CA LEU A 87 33.62 -18.07 19.93
C LEU A 87 32.98 -17.53 18.66
N GLY A 88 32.88 -18.33 17.59
CA GLY A 88 32.20 -17.96 16.37
C GLY A 88 30.73 -17.60 16.61
N SER A 89 30.03 -18.41 17.42
CA SER A 89 28.64 -18.15 17.79
C SER A 89 28.47 -16.81 18.52
N LEU A 90 29.33 -16.52 19.50
CA LEU A 90 29.32 -15.24 20.22
C LEU A 90 29.65 -14.05 19.31
N ARG A 91 30.65 -14.19 18.43
CA ARG A 91 31.03 -13.16 17.45
C ARG A 91 29.88 -12.84 16.49
N ARG A 92 29.17 -13.87 16.01
CA ARG A 92 27.98 -13.70 15.15
C ARG A 92 26.89 -12.91 15.88
N THR A 93 26.55 -13.29 17.13
CA THR A 93 25.57 -12.57 17.94
C THR A 93 26.02 -11.13 18.26
N GLY A 94 27.33 -10.90 18.41
CA GLY A 94 27.92 -9.57 18.59
C GLY A 94 28.08 -8.74 17.31
N GLY A 95 27.66 -9.24 16.14
CA GLY A 95 27.72 -8.53 14.86
C GLY A 95 29.04 -8.65 14.08
N ASP A 96 30.07 -9.30 14.63
CA ASP A 96 31.35 -9.59 13.95
C ASP A 96 31.25 -10.88 13.12
N VAL A 97 30.32 -10.88 12.16
CA VAL A 97 29.92 -12.09 11.42
C VAL A 97 31.06 -12.61 10.54
N ALA A 98 31.90 -11.73 10.00
CA ALA A 98 33.04 -12.13 9.16
C ALA A 98 34.06 -12.97 9.95
N ARG A 99 34.39 -12.58 11.18
CA ARG A 99 35.27 -13.39 12.04
C ARG A 99 34.58 -14.66 12.54
N ALA A 100 33.26 -14.64 12.73
CA ALA A 100 32.51 -15.84 13.08
C ALA A 100 32.69 -16.97 12.05
N VAL A 101 32.61 -16.65 10.76
CA VAL A 101 32.85 -17.63 9.67
C VAL A 101 34.23 -18.29 9.82
N GLY A 102 35.28 -17.50 10.11
CA GLY A 102 36.64 -18.00 10.32
C GLY A 102 36.76 -18.95 11.51
N HIS A 103 36.14 -18.63 12.64
CA HIS A 103 36.14 -19.51 13.81
C HIS A 103 35.36 -20.81 13.57
N HIS A 104 34.18 -20.77 12.94
CA HIS A 104 33.49 -22.00 12.57
C HIS A 104 34.27 -22.82 11.53
N ALA A 105 35.03 -22.18 10.63
CA ALA A 105 35.97 -22.86 9.74
C ALA A 105 37.03 -23.64 10.52
N ARG A 106 37.63 -23.00 11.53
CA ARG A 106 38.65 -23.64 12.36
C ARG A 106 38.08 -24.80 13.16
N ALA A 107 36.88 -24.65 13.72
CA ALA A 107 36.19 -25.72 14.42
C ALA A 107 35.97 -26.95 13.51
N LEU A 108 35.54 -26.75 12.26
CA LEU A 108 35.35 -27.82 11.28
C LEU A 108 36.66 -28.44 10.76
N ALA A 109 37.74 -27.67 10.72
CA ALA A 109 39.06 -28.19 10.37
C ALA A 109 39.62 -29.10 11.47
N LEU A 110 39.29 -28.82 12.73
CA LEU A 110 39.67 -29.61 13.91
C LEU A 110 38.77 -30.86 14.06
N ASP A 111 37.47 -30.71 13.82
CA ASP A 111 36.50 -31.80 13.89
C ASP A 111 35.44 -31.67 12.78
N PRO A 112 35.61 -32.37 11.65
CA PRO A 112 34.65 -32.35 10.54
C PRO A 112 33.29 -32.99 10.87
N ALA A 113 33.19 -33.79 11.95
CA ALA A 113 31.97 -34.51 12.33
C ALA A 113 31.03 -33.67 13.22
N ARG A 114 31.21 -32.34 13.28
CA ARG A 114 30.35 -31.43 14.04
C ARG A 114 29.26 -30.81 13.18
N ALA A 115 28.08 -31.45 13.15
CA ALA A 115 26.91 -30.93 12.47
C ALA A 115 26.56 -29.49 12.90
N LYS A 116 26.65 -29.19 14.20
CA LYS A 116 26.40 -27.85 14.76
C LYS A 116 27.37 -26.79 14.23
N ALA A 117 28.67 -27.09 14.10
CA ALA A 117 29.66 -26.15 13.59
C ALA A 117 29.45 -25.86 12.09
N ALA A 118 29.09 -26.89 11.32
CA ALA A 118 28.71 -26.73 9.92
C ALA A 118 27.44 -25.87 9.78
N PHE A 119 26.42 -26.14 10.59
CA PHE A 119 25.21 -25.33 10.64
C PHE A 119 25.48 -23.86 11.01
N ASN A 120 26.26 -23.61 12.07
CA ASN A 120 26.59 -22.26 12.53
C ASN A 120 27.41 -21.49 11.48
N ARG A 121 28.35 -22.15 10.80
CA ARG A 121 29.06 -21.56 9.65
C ARG A 121 28.08 -21.17 8.55
N GLY A 122 27.13 -22.05 8.23
CA GLY A 122 26.07 -21.79 7.24
C GLY A 122 25.23 -20.57 7.58
N LEU A 123 24.82 -20.43 8.85
CA LEU A 123 24.12 -19.24 9.33
C LEU A 123 24.96 -17.97 9.15
N ALA A 124 26.22 -17.99 9.59
CA ALA A 124 27.10 -16.83 9.48
C ALA A 124 27.38 -16.43 8.02
N LEU A 125 27.51 -17.39 7.11
CA LEU A 125 27.63 -17.13 5.68
C LEU A 125 26.33 -16.55 5.08
N GLY A 126 25.17 -17.04 5.53
CA GLY A 126 23.86 -16.54 5.13
C GLY A 126 23.60 -15.09 5.56
N ASP A 127 23.93 -14.75 6.81
CA ASP A 127 23.82 -13.38 7.38
C ASP A 127 24.65 -12.36 6.57
N LEU A 128 25.72 -12.86 5.97
CA LEU A 128 26.68 -12.11 5.18
C LEU A 128 26.33 -12.10 3.66
N GLY A 129 25.60 -13.11 3.19
CA GLY A 129 25.35 -13.39 1.77
C GLY A 129 24.18 -12.66 1.13
N HIS A 130 23.63 -11.61 1.77
CA HIS A 130 22.56 -10.81 1.18
C HIS A 130 22.99 -10.20 -0.17
N GLY A 131 22.48 -10.76 -1.27
CA GLY A 131 22.82 -10.30 -2.62
C GLY A 131 24.03 -10.99 -3.27
N ASP A 132 24.71 -11.90 -2.57
CA ASP A 132 25.89 -12.61 -3.08
C ASP A 132 25.60 -14.11 -3.23
N LEU A 133 25.37 -14.54 -4.48
CA LEU A 133 25.05 -15.92 -4.82
C LEU A 133 26.17 -16.91 -4.45
N GLY A 134 27.44 -16.49 -4.49
CA GLY A 134 28.56 -17.34 -4.10
C GLY A 134 28.49 -17.70 -2.62
N ARG A 135 28.21 -16.71 -1.78
CA ARG A 135 28.09 -16.88 -0.32
C ARG A 135 26.83 -17.65 0.07
N VAL A 136 25.74 -17.47 -0.68
CA VAL A 136 24.53 -18.29 -0.53
C VAL A 136 24.84 -19.76 -0.80
N GLU A 137 25.57 -20.09 -1.88
CA GLU A 137 25.96 -21.49 -2.15
C GLU A 137 26.94 -22.05 -1.09
N GLU A 138 27.87 -21.25 -0.59
CA GLU A 138 28.72 -21.67 0.53
C GLU A 138 27.89 -21.99 1.79
N ALA A 139 26.89 -21.16 2.10
CA ALA A 139 25.97 -21.41 3.21
C ALA A 139 25.17 -22.70 3.00
N LEU A 140 24.61 -22.92 1.80
CA LEU A 140 23.90 -24.15 1.46
C LEU A 140 24.81 -25.39 1.56
N SER A 141 26.07 -25.29 1.12
CA SER A 141 27.06 -26.36 1.26
C SER A 141 27.30 -26.71 2.74
N CYS A 142 27.36 -25.70 3.60
CA CYS A 142 27.48 -25.90 5.05
C CYS A 142 26.24 -26.59 5.64
N PHE A 143 25.03 -26.22 5.22
CA PHE A 143 23.80 -26.91 5.66
C PHE A 143 23.73 -28.36 5.14
N ARG A 144 24.15 -28.63 3.90
CA ARG A 144 24.30 -30.00 3.38
C ARG A 144 25.31 -30.80 4.19
N ALA A 145 26.43 -30.19 4.59
CA ALA A 145 27.43 -30.83 5.42
C ALA A 145 26.88 -31.19 6.82
N ALA A 146 26.11 -30.29 7.44
CA ALA A 146 25.42 -30.57 8.70
C ALA A 146 24.48 -31.78 8.58
N LEU A 147 23.67 -31.84 7.53
CA LEU A 147 22.75 -32.97 7.29
C LEU A 147 23.45 -34.29 6.90
N ARG A 148 24.64 -34.24 6.31
CA ARG A 148 25.44 -35.47 6.06
C ARG A 148 25.95 -36.08 7.35
N VAL A 149 26.29 -35.23 8.32
CA VAL A 149 26.78 -35.66 9.64
C VAL A 149 25.61 -36.12 10.51
N ASP A 150 24.53 -35.33 10.54
CA ASP A 150 23.30 -35.65 11.26
C ASP A 150 22.08 -35.43 10.36
N PRO A 151 21.54 -36.51 9.74
CA PRO A 151 20.34 -36.42 8.91
C PRO A 151 19.08 -35.95 9.65
N GLY A 152 19.07 -36.01 10.99
CA GLY A 152 17.99 -35.52 11.83
C GLY A 152 18.08 -34.02 12.15
N TYR A 153 19.12 -33.31 11.69
CA TYR A 153 19.38 -31.91 12.00
C TYR A 153 18.45 -30.95 11.22
N GLY A 154 17.14 -31.05 11.46
CA GLY A 154 16.10 -30.31 10.73
C GLY A 154 16.23 -28.78 10.78
N ALA A 155 16.94 -28.24 11.79
CA ALA A 155 17.29 -26.83 11.86
C ALA A 155 18.13 -26.37 10.64
N ALA A 156 19.04 -27.21 10.12
CA ALA A 156 19.81 -26.91 8.93
C ALA A 156 18.92 -26.85 7.68
N ALA A 157 17.97 -27.79 7.55
CA ALA A 157 17.04 -27.81 6.44
C ALA A 157 16.12 -26.57 6.44
N LEU A 158 15.61 -26.20 7.61
CA LEU A 158 14.81 -25.00 7.79
C LEU A 158 15.60 -23.72 7.48
N ALA A 159 16.84 -23.62 7.97
CA ALA A 159 17.69 -22.45 7.72
C ALA A 159 18.03 -22.28 6.23
N ALA A 160 18.34 -23.39 5.54
CA ALA A 160 18.54 -23.39 4.09
C ALA A 160 17.27 -22.92 3.35
N GLY A 161 16.11 -23.48 3.71
CA GLY A 161 14.82 -23.08 3.12
C GLY A 161 14.51 -21.59 3.32
N ARG A 162 14.78 -21.04 4.51
CA ARG A 162 14.59 -19.61 4.83
C ARG A 162 15.54 -18.69 4.05
N LEU A 163 16.81 -19.07 3.97
CA LEU A 163 17.82 -18.32 3.22
C LEU A 163 17.39 -18.17 1.76
N LEU A 164 16.91 -19.27 1.15
CA LEU A 164 16.47 -19.28 -0.24
C LEU A 164 15.13 -18.57 -0.44
N ALA A 165 14.20 -18.68 0.51
CA ALA A 165 12.91 -17.97 0.46
C ALA A 165 13.04 -16.44 0.56
N GLY A 166 14.16 -15.93 1.08
CA GLY A 166 14.47 -14.49 1.19
C GLY A 166 15.53 -13.99 0.22
N GLY A 167 16.00 -14.81 -0.72
CA GLY A 167 17.08 -14.48 -1.66
C GLY A 167 16.65 -13.56 -2.82
N PRO A 168 17.63 -12.94 -3.51
CA PRO A 168 17.37 -11.90 -4.53
C PRO A 168 16.85 -12.42 -5.89
N GLU A 169 16.95 -13.71 -6.20
CA GLU A 169 16.67 -14.23 -7.56
C GLU A 169 15.35 -15.04 -7.67
N PRO A 170 14.38 -14.62 -8.51
CA PRO A 170 13.16 -15.36 -8.76
C PRO A 170 13.38 -16.50 -9.77
N GLY A 171 13.26 -17.76 -9.34
CA GLY A 171 13.10 -18.91 -10.26
C GLY A 171 13.90 -20.15 -9.87
N VAL A 172 15.23 -20.13 -9.98
CA VAL A 172 16.09 -21.30 -9.73
C VAL A 172 16.22 -21.61 -8.22
N ILE A 173 16.27 -20.55 -7.41
CA ILE A 173 16.39 -20.64 -5.94
C ILE A 173 15.08 -21.10 -5.28
N ARG A 174 13.94 -20.95 -5.98
CA ARG A 174 12.59 -21.18 -5.45
C ARG A 174 12.24 -22.67 -5.29
N GLY A 175 12.43 -23.48 -6.34
CA GLY A 175 12.23 -24.93 -6.26
C GLY A 175 13.22 -25.60 -5.29
N ALA A 176 14.40 -25.00 -5.09
CA ALA A 176 15.33 -25.45 -4.06
C ALA A 176 14.81 -25.15 -2.65
N ALA A 177 14.26 -23.95 -2.41
CA ALA A 177 13.65 -23.61 -1.12
C ALA A 177 12.56 -24.61 -0.72
N GLU A 178 11.69 -24.97 -1.65
CA GLU A 178 10.62 -25.95 -1.40
C GLU A 178 11.14 -27.33 -1.01
N ARG A 179 12.19 -27.84 -1.68
CA ARG A 179 12.80 -29.12 -1.31
C ARG A 179 13.40 -29.09 0.09
N TRP A 180 14.10 -28.02 0.45
CA TRP A 180 14.65 -27.83 1.79
C TRP A 180 13.56 -27.75 2.86
N LEU A 181 12.48 -27.01 2.59
CA LEU A 181 11.36 -26.88 3.49
C LEU A 181 10.53 -28.17 3.61
N ALA A 182 10.36 -28.92 2.53
CA ALA A 182 9.74 -30.24 2.55
C ALA A 182 10.54 -31.22 3.42
N HIS A 183 11.88 -31.19 3.32
CA HIS A 183 12.73 -31.99 4.20
C HIS A 183 12.62 -31.55 5.66
N ALA A 184 12.62 -30.24 5.94
CA ALA A 184 12.40 -29.72 7.28
C ALA A 184 11.04 -30.16 7.88
N LEU A 185 9.99 -30.16 7.07
CA LEU A 185 8.65 -30.62 7.47
C LEU A 185 8.55 -32.15 7.60
N ALA A 186 9.33 -32.92 6.84
CA ALA A 186 9.40 -34.37 7.03
C ALA A 186 10.02 -34.73 8.38
N LEU A 187 11.00 -33.95 8.85
CA LEU A 187 11.63 -34.10 10.16
C LEU A 187 10.77 -33.54 11.30
N ALA A 188 10.03 -32.45 11.05
CA ALA A 188 9.18 -31.79 12.04
C ALA A 188 7.86 -31.26 11.40
N PRO A 189 6.83 -32.12 11.24
CA PRO A 189 5.58 -31.75 10.56
C PRO A 189 4.80 -30.62 11.23
N ASP A 190 4.95 -30.46 12.54
CA ASP A 190 4.28 -29.42 13.34
C ASP A 190 5.18 -28.20 13.63
N SER A 191 6.24 -28.03 12.83
CA SER A 191 7.08 -26.82 12.88
C SER A 191 6.36 -25.62 12.26
N ALA A 192 5.76 -24.79 13.11
CA ALA A 192 5.18 -23.51 12.71
C ALA A 192 6.17 -22.63 11.94
N ASP A 193 7.45 -22.71 12.32
CA ASP A 193 8.56 -22.00 11.70
C ASP A 193 8.84 -22.45 10.26
N ALA A 194 8.72 -23.74 9.98
CA ALA A 194 8.83 -24.31 8.65
C ALA A 194 7.60 -23.96 7.79
N TRP A 195 6.40 -24.07 8.34
CA TRP A 195 5.17 -23.67 7.64
C TRP A 195 5.16 -22.18 7.28
N GLY A 196 5.64 -21.31 8.17
CA GLY A 196 5.79 -19.88 7.88
C GLY A 196 6.82 -19.62 6.78
N ALA A 197 7.90 -20.40 6.73
CA ALA A 197 8.88 -20.32 5.65
C ALA A 197 8.34 -20.84 4.31
N VAL A 198 7.49 -21.87 4.31
CA VAL A 198 6.72 -22.32 3.11
C VAL A 198 5.81 -21.19 2.62
N GLY A 199 5.08 -20.55 3.53
CA GLY A 199 4.24 -19.40 3.21
C GLY A 199 5.03 -18.29 2.51
N ARG A 200 6.22 -17.96 3.05
CA ARG A 200 7.11 -16.95 2.46
C ARG A 200 7.64 -17.35 1.09
N ALA A 201 8.13 -18.58 0.95
CA ALA A 201 8.70 -19.08 -0.31
C ALA A 201 7.65 -19.02 -1.44
N ARG A 202 6.41 -19.43 -1.13
CA ARG A 202 5.29 -19.39 -2.08
C ARG A 202 4.81 -17.97 -2.38
N LEU A 203 4.84 -17.07 -1.40
CA LEU A 203 4.53 -15.66 -1.66
C LEU A 203 5.55 -15.02 -2.62
N ALA A 204 6.84 -15.27 -2.39
CA ALA A 204 7.92 -14.90 -3.30
C ALA A 204 7.84 -15.63 -4.66
N ALA A 205 7.05 -16.72 -4.71
CA ALA A 205 6.72 -17.42 -5.95
C ALA A 205 5.64 -16.78 -6.80
N GLY A 206 4.89 -15.84 -6.24
CA GLY A 206 3.61 -15.40 -6.82
C GLY A 206 2.47 -16.39 -6.57
N GLU A 207 2.71 -17.47 -5.82
CA GLU A 207 1.72 -18.51 -5.48
C GLU A 207 0.97 -18.13 -4.21
N ALA A 208 0.11 -17.11 -4.32
CA ALA A 208 -0.54 -16.50 -3.17
C ALA A 208 -1.45 -17.47 -2.39
N ASP A 209 -2.21 -18.35 -3.07
CA ASP A 209 -3.04 -19.38 -2.40
C ASP A 209 -2.19 -20.38 -1.61
N GLY A 210 -1.07 -20.77 -2.20
CA GLY A 210 -0.10 -21.63 -1.56
C GLY A 210 0.54 -20.96 -0.33
N ALA A 211 0.76 -19.64 -0.40
CA ALA A 211 1.27 -18.84 0.71
C ALA A 211 0.26 -18.76 1.86
N VAL A 212 -1.03 -18.54 1.55
CA VAL A 212 -2.13 -18.57 2.52
C VAL A 212 -2.12 -19.90 3.27
N THR A 213 -2.05 -21.02 2.56
CA THR A 213 -2.01 -22.36 3.17
C THR A 213 -0.85 -22.50 4.18
N GLY A 214 0.35 -22.06 3.80
CA GLY A 214 1.54 -22.15 4.66
C GLY A 214 1.41 -21.29 5.92
N TYR A 215 1.03 -20.02 5.77
CA TYR A 215 0.86 -19.12 6.92
C TYR A 215 -0.31 -19.50 7.82
N ASP A 216 -1.38 -20.04 7.26
CA ASP A 216 -2.54 -20.53 8.01
C ASP A 216 -2.20 -21.73 8.88
N ARG A 217 -1.39 -22.68 8.35
CA ARG A 217 -0.85 -23.78 9.17
C ARG A 217 0.11 -23.25 10.25
N ALA A 218 0.96 -22.28 9.94
CA ALA A 218 1.86 -21.66 10.93
C ALA A 218 1.09 -20.97 12.06
N ALA A 219 0.05 -20.19 11.73
CA ALA A 219 -0.79 -19.47 12.69
C ALA A 219 -1.58 -20.43 13.59
N ARG A 220 -2.04 -21.58 13.07
CA ARG A 220 -2.69 -22.62 13.90
C ARG A 220 -1.74 -23.28 14.90
N LEU A 221 -0.48 -23.50 14.50
CA LEU A 221 0.53 -24.12 15.37
C LEU A 221 1.07 -23.16 16.43
N ARG A 222 1.00 -21.84 16.17
CA ARG A 222 1.31 -20.77 17.13
C ARG A 222 0.17 -19.75 17.19
N PRO A 223 -0.94 -20.07 17.86
CA PRO A 223 -2.09 -19.18 17.91
C PRO A 223 -1.75 -17.83 18.57
N GLY A 224 -0.84 -17.79 19.55
CA GLY A 224 -0.43 -16.54 20.20
C GLY A 224 0.48 -15.62 19.37
N ASP A 225 0.92 -16.04 18.18
CA ASP A 225 1.89 -15.28 17.36
C ASP A 225 1.18 -14.30 16.41
N GLY A 226 1.12 -13.03 16.81
CA GLY A 226 0.56 -11.97 15.98
C GLY A 226 1.28 -11.76 14.64
N THR A 227 2.59 -12.05 14.57
CA THR A 227 3.34 -11.94 13.31
C THR A 227 2.90 -13.00 12.30
N ALA A 228 2.64 -14.23 12.75
CA ALA A 228 2.12 -15.29 11.88
C ALA A 228 0.75 -14.90 11.27
N LEU A 229 -0.16 -14.33 12.08
CA LEU A 229 -1.45 -13.82 11.59
C LEU A 229 -1.30 -12.64 10.63
N SER A 230 -0.38 -11.72 10.89
CA SER A 230 -0.12 -10.59 9.99
C SER A 230 0.39 -11.07 8.62
N ASN A 231 1.21 -12.11 8.60
CA ASN A 231 1.69 -12.71 7.34
C ASN A 231 0.55 -13.41 6.60
N LEU A 232 -0.33 -14.11 7.32
CA LEU A 232 -1.54 -14.71 6.75
C LEU A 232 -2.45 -13.63 6.15
N ALA A 233 -2.68 -12.53 6.87
CA ALA A 233 -3.48 -11.40 6.37
C ALA A 233 -2.93 -10.83 5.06
N MET A 234 -1.60 -10.66 4.98
CA MET A 234 -0.94 -10.18 3.76
C MET A 234 -1.07 -11.18 2.60
N ALA A 235 -0.88 -12.47 2.86
CA ALA A 235 -1.05 -13.50 1.85
C ALA A 235 -2.50 -13.58 1.35
N THR A 236 -3.49 -13.47 2.24
CA THR A 236 -4.91 -13.42 1.88
C THR A 236 -5.21 -12.21 1.00
N LEU A 237 -4.65 -11.05 1.32
CA LEU A 237 -4.80 -9.83 0.51
C LEU A 237 -4.16 -9.97 -0.88
N GLN A 238 -3.00 -10.62 -0.98
CA GLN A 238 -2.36 -10.86 -2.28
C GLN A 238 -3.12 -11.89 -3.12
N ALA A 239 -3.60 -12.97 -2.48
CA ALA A 239 -4.40 -14.02 -3.13
C ALA A 239 -5.74 -13.51 -3.64
N SER A 240 -6.30 -12.47 -3.02
CA SER A 240 -7.56 -11.88 -3.49
C SER A 240 -7.46 -11.19 -4.85
N GLY A 241 -6.26 -10.90 -5.34
CA GLY A 241 -6.07 -10.12 -6.56
C GLY A 241 -6.60 -8.68 -6.46
N ALA A 242 -6.86 -8.16 -5.26
CA ALA A 242 -7.43 -6.81 -5.07
C ALA A 242 -6.38 -5.69 -5.01
N LEU A 243 -5.09 -6.06 -4.94
CA LEU A 243 -3.95 -5.13 -4.89
C LEU A 243 -3.66 -4.31 -6.17
N PRO A 244 -3.94 -4.75 -7.41
CA PRO A 244 -3.69 -3.96 -8.61
C PRO A 244 -4.43 -2.61 -8.59
N GLU A 245 -3.88 -1.62 -9.28
CA GLU A 245 -4.45 -0.27 -9.39
C GLU A 245 -5.88 -0.31 -9.95
N PHE A 246 -6.82 0.25 -9.19
CA PHE A 246 -8.23 0.36 -9.54
C PHE A 246 -8.46 1.48 -10.57
N SER A 247 -9.25 1.22 -11.61
CA SER A 247 -9.83 2.28 -12.42
C SER A 247 -11.11 2.79 -11.77
N ARG A 248 -11.32 4.12 -11.74
CA ARG A 248 -12.47 4.81 -11.12
C ARG A 248 -13.83 4.20 -11.48
N ALA A 249 -13.91 3.68 -12.70
CA ALA A 249 -15.09 3.16 -13.36
C ALA A 249 -15.32 1.65 -13.18
N ASP A 250 -14.37 0.91 -12.58
CA ASP A 250 -14.51 -0.52 -12.44
C ASP A 250 -15.68 -0.85 -11.49
N ARG A 251 -16.57 -1.72 -11.97
CA ARG A 251 -17.55 -2.36 -11.10
C ARG A 251 -16.78 -3.24 -10.09
N PRO A 252 -17.21 -3.28 -8.82
CA PRO A 252 -16.51 -4.07 -7.82
C PRO A 252 -16.68 -5.55 -8.16
N GLU A 253 -15.59 -6.31 -8.22
CA GLU A 253 -15.67 -7.76 -8.39
C GLU A 253 -16.17 -8.39 -7.08
N PRO A 254 -17.33 -9.09 -7.07
CA PRO A 254 -17.88 -9.67 -5.85
C PRO A 254 -16.92 -10.62 -5.13
N THR A 255 -15.99 -11.24 -5.87
CA THR A 255 -14.98 -12.17 -5.36
C THR A 255 -13.97 -11.52 -4.40
N TRP A 256 -13.82 -10.20 -4.39
CA TRP A 256 -12.90 -9.51 -3.46
C TRP A 256 -13.45 -9.34 -2.05
N ALA A 257 -14.78 -9.37 -1.87
CA ALA A 257 -15.42 -8.96 -0.62
C ALA A 257 -14.99 -9.83 0.58
N GLU A 258 -15.05 -11.15 0.43
CA GLU A 258 -14.70 -12.11 1.48
C GLU A 258 -13.20 -12.08 1.82
N PRO A 259 -12.26 -12.15 0.86
CA PRO A 259 -10.84 -12.05 1.17
C PRO A 259 -10.42 -10.73 1.83
N LEU A 260 -10.98 -9.59 1.41
CA LEU A 260 -10.68 -8.29 2.02
C LEU A 260 -11.20 -8.22 3.47
N ALA A 261 -12.43 -8.70 3.70
CA ALA A 261 -12.98 -8.81 5.05
C ALA A 261 -12.12 -9.72 5.94
N ARG A 262 -11.70 -10.88 5.40
CA ARG A 262 -10.84 -11.83 6.10
C ARG A 262 -9.47 -11.23 6.44
N ALA A 263 -8.84 -10.52 5.52
CA ALA A 263 -7.55 -9.86 5.74
C ALA A 263 -7.65 -8.79 6.85
N LEU A 264 -8.70 -7.96 6.86
CA LEU A 264 -8.94 -6.97 7.91
C LEU A 264 -9.12 -7.62 9.29
N ASP A 265 -9.90 -8.70 9.36
CA ASP A 265 -10.14 -9.42 10.61
C ASP A 265 -8.86 -10.08 11.13
N LEU A 266 -8.03 -10.63 10.24
CA LEU A 266 -6.72 -11.19 10.57
C LEU A 266 -5.73 -10.13 11.05
N PHE A 267 -5.67 -8.95 10.43
CA PHE A 267 -4.81 -7.86 10.91
C PHE A 267 -5.26 -7.37 12.30
N ARG A 268 -6.57 -7.26 12.54
CA ARG A 268 -7.10 -6.92 13.87
C ARG A 268 -6.65 -7.94 14.91
N GLU A 269 -6.84 -9.23 14.64
CA GLU A 269 -6.45 -10.32 15.53
C GLU A 269 -4.93 -10.37 15.75
N ALA A 270 -4.13 -10.14 14.70
CA ALA A 270 -2.69 -10.04 14.77
C ALA A 270 -2.25 -8.96 15.78
N LEU A 271 -2.89 -7.79 15.71
CA LEU A 271 -2.60 -6.66 16.59
C LEU A 271 -3.04 -6.88 18.03
N GLU A 272 -4.12 -7.63 18.25
CA GLU A 272 -4.53 -8.09 19.59
C GLU A 272 -3.50 -9.08 20.19
N ARG A 273 -2.76 -9.78 19.33
CA ARG A 273 -1.70 -10.73 19.68
C ARG A 273 -0.28 -10.15 19.59
N GLY A 274 -0.15 -8.83 19.69
CA GLY A 274 1.14 -8.16 19.80
C GLY A 274 1.90 -7.98 18.50
N ALA A 275 1.25 -8.09 17.33
CA ALA A 275 1.87 -7.68 16.07
C ALA A 275 2.25 -6.19 16.11
N GLY A 276 3.40 -5.85 15.50
CA GLY A 276 3.98 -4.51 15.56
C GLY A 276 3.40 -3.50 14.57
N GLU A 277 4.06 -2.34 14.49
CA GLU A 277 3.67 -1.17 13.69
C GLU A 277 3.49 -1.47 12.19
N VAL A 278 4.21 -2.46 11.65
CA VAL A 278 4.06 -2.89 10.24
C VAL A 278 2.66 -3.46 9.97
N ALA A 279 2.13 -4.29 10.88
CA ALA A 279 0.79 -4.84 10.78
C ALA A 279 -0.27 -3.75 10.94
N GLU A 280 -0.02 -2.79 11.83
CA GLU A 280 -0.93 -1.66 12.06
C GLU A 280 -1.04 -0.76 10.81
N ALA A 281 0.09 -0.45 10.17
CA ALA A 281 0.10 0.29 8.92
C ALA A 281 -0.55 -0.49 7.76
N ALA A 282 -0.37 -1.81 7.72
CA ALA A 282 -1.00 -2.68 6.73
C ALA A 282 -2.54 -2.73 6.90
N LEU A 283 -3.05 -2.72 8.14
CA LEU A 283 -4.48 -2.61 8.43
C LEU A 283 -5.09 -1.36 7.79
N PHE A 284 -4.47 -0.19 7.99
CA PHE A 284 -5.01 1.07 7.43
C PHE A 284 -4.98 1.09 5.90
N ARG A 285 -3.89 0.63 5.28
CA ARG A 285 -3.82 0.52 3.81
C ARG A 285 -4.87 -0.44 3.26
N THR A 286 -5.09 -1.56 3.93
CA THR A 286 -6.12 -2.54 3.55
C THR A 286 -7.50 -1.93 3.70
N ALA A 287 -7.76 -1.20 4.80
CA ALA A 287 -9.04 -0.53 5.02
C ALA A 287 -9.35 0.50 3.93
N LEU A 288 -8.37 1.31 3.53
CA LEU A 288 -8.51 2.27 2.44
C LEU A 288 -8.77 1.59 1.10
N LEU A 289 -8.06 0.50 0.80
CA LEU A 289 -8.36 -0.32 -0.37
C LEU A 289 -9.82 -0.80 -0.34
N THR A 290 -10.27 -1.35 0.78
CA THR A 290 -11.65 -1.84 0.93
C THR A 290 -12.68 -0.69 0.84
N ILE A 291 -12.37 0.52 1.33
CA ILE A 291 -13.18 1.73 1.14
C ILE A 291 -13.30 2.07 -0.35
N HIS A 292 -12.18 2.14 -1.07
CA HIS A 292 -12.14 2.55 -2.48
C HIS A 292 -12.78 1.50 -3.42
N ARG A 293 -12.95 0.25 -2.96
CA ARG A 293 -13.76 -0.78 -3.63
C ARG A 293 -15.24 -0.73 -3.24
N GLY A 294 -15.59 0.06 -2.23
CA GLY A 294 -16.97 0.17 -1.75
C GLY A 294 -17.44 -1.04 -0.93
N MET A 295 -16.51 -1.73 -0.27
CA MET A 295 -16.76 -3.01 0.41
C MET A 295 -16.60 -2.93 1.93
N LEU A 296 -16.11 -1.81 2.46
CA LEU A 296 -15.91 -1.68 3.91
C LEU A 296 -17.21 -1.23 4.57
N ASP A 297 -17.64 -1.93 5.61
CA ASP A 297 -18.80 -1.53 6.42
C ASP A 297 -18.42 -0.47 7.48
N ASP A 298 -19.42 0.31 7.91
CA ASP A 298 -19.21 1.44 8.82
C ASP A 298 -18.78 1.01 10.23
N ALA A 299 -19.21 -0.16 10.69
CA ALA A 299 -18.84 -0.67 12.01
C ALA A 299 -17.35 -1.05 12.06
N ARG A 300 -16.82 -1.68 10.99
CA ARG A 300 -15.37 -1.92 10.84
C ARG A 300 -14.61 -0.61 10.71
N LEU A 301 -15.09 0.32 9.88
CA LEU A 301 -14.44 1.62 9.71
C LEU A 301 -14.33 2.40 11.03
N GLU A 302 -15.38 2.41 11.86
CA GLU A 302 -15.36 3.06 13.17
C GLU A 302 -14.27 2.50 14.08
N ARG A 303 -14.14 1.17 14.18
CA ARG A 303 -13.10 0.52 14.99
C ARG A 303 -11.70 0.83 14.47
N ILE A 304 -11.51 0.78 13.15
CA ILE A 304 -10.24 1.11 12.50
C ILE A 304 -9.89 2.59 12.72
N ALA A 305 -10.86 3.50 12.60
CA ALA A 305 -10.67 4.92 12.84
C ALA A 305 -10.33 5.22 14.31
N GLN A 306 -10.90 4.50 15.27
CA GLN A 306 -10.51 4.62 16.67
C GLN A 306 -9.04 4.25 16.87
N ARG A 307 -8.60 3.14 16.29
CA ARG A 307 -7.20 2.72 16.33
C ARG A 307 -6.27 3.69 15.61
N ALA A 308 -6.70 4.24 14.48
CA ALA A 308 -5.97 5.26 13.74
C ALA A 308 -5.74 6.54 14.56
N ARG A 309 -6.66 6.93 15.44
CA ARG A 309 -6.45 8.06 16.36
C ARG A 309 -5.29 7.79 17.32
N ASP A 310 -5.20 6.57 17.84
CA ASP A 310 -4.10 6.18 18.73
C ASP A 310 -2.76 6.12 17.97
N ARG A 311 -2.78 5.60 16.73
CA ARG A 311 -1.62 5.63 15.81
C ARG A 311 -1.11 7.04 15.60
N LEU A 312 -1.98 8.00 15.26
CA LEU A 312 -1.57 9.38 14.97
C LEU A 312 -0.97 10.12 16.18
N ARG A 313 -1.26 9.69 17.41
CA ARG A 313 -0.58 10.21 18.61
C ARG A 313 0.88 9.76 18.68
N ARG A 314 1.17 8.54 18.20
CA ARG A 314 2.53 7.96 18.18
C ARG A 314 3.31 8.33 16.92
N VAL A 315 2.64 8.33 15.77
CA VAL A 315 3.21 8.64 14.45
C VAL A 315 2.32 9.66 13.75
N PRO A 316 2.55 10.96 14.00
CA PRO A 316 1.76 12.04 13.42
C PRO A 316 1.84 12.15 11.89
N GLY A 317 2.82 11.50 11.26
CA GLY A 317 3.04 11.48 9.82
C GLY A 317 2.30 10.39 9.04
N ASP A 318 1.43 9.59 9.69
CA ASP A 318 0.76 8.46 9.04
C ASP A 318 -0.49 8.89 8.26
N GLY A 319 -0.32 9.16 6.96
CA GLY A 319 -1.40 9.63 6.08
C GLY A 319 -2.51 8.60 5.89
N ALA A 320 -2.21 7.30 5.92
CA ALA A 320 -3.22 6.24 5.83
C ALA A 320 -4.13 6.23 7.07
N ALA A 321 -3.56 6.34 8.26
CA ALA A 321 -4.31 6.47 9.50
C ALA A 321 -5.20 7.73 9.49
N ALA A 322 -4.66 8.89 9.08
CA ALA A 322 -5.43 10.13 8.97
C ALA A 322 -6.60 10.00 7.99
N ALA A 323 -6.39 9.34 6.85
CA ALA A 323 -7.44 9.11 5.86
C ALA A 323 -8.54 8.18 6.37
N CYS A 324 -8.23 7.10 7.12
CA CYS A 324 -9.26 6.26 7.75
C CYS A 324 -10.18 7.07 8.67
N ILE A 325 -9.63 7.99 9.47
CA ILE A 325 -10.43 8.87 10.34
C ILE A 325 -11.25 9.86 9.50
N ALA A 326 -10.68 10.41 8.41
CA ALA A 326 -11.40 11.31 7.53
C ALA A 326 -12.57 10.62 6.81
N HIS A 327 -12.40 9.36 6.37
CA HIS A 327 -13.48 8.54 5.80
C HIS A 327 -14.56 8.21 6.84
N ASP A 328 -14.20 7.89 8.08
CA ASP A 328 -15.18 7.68 9.18
C ASP A 328 -16.03 8.94 9.43
N LEU A 329 -15.39 10.11 9.53
CA LEU A 329 -16.10 11.39 9.67
C LEU A 329 -16.98 11.69 8.46
N TYR A 330 -16.47 11.42 7.26
CA TYR A 330 -17.20 11.57 6.00
C TYR A 330 -18.49 10.75 5.98
N ARG A 331 -18.42 9.44 6.27
CA ARG A 331 -19.59 8.55 6.23
C ARG A 331 -20.64 8.89 7.28
N ARG A 332 -20.25 9.54 8.37
CA ARG A 332 -21.17 10.12 9.38
C ARG A 332 -21.76 11.48 8.99
N GLY A 333 -21.57 11.93 7.74
CA GLY A 333 -22.06 13.24 7.26
C GLY A 333 -21.28 14.43 7.81
N ARG A 334 -20.06 14.23 8.32
CA ARG A 334 -19.24 15.28 8.97
C ARG A 334 -18.08 15.75 8.08
N LEU A 335 -18.37 16.05 6.80
CA LEU A 335 -17.36 16.45 5.82
C LEU A 335 -16.51 17.65 6.26
N VAL A 336 -17.13 18.64 6.92
CA VAL A 336 -16.43 19.81 7.49
C VAL A 336 -15.37 19.37 8.52
N ALA A 337 -15.70 18.39 9.36
CA ALA A 337 -14.76 17.87 10.35
C ALA A 337 -13.63 17.06 9.70
N ALA A 338 -13.95 16.24 8.70
CA ALA A 338 -12.96 15.49 7.91
C ALA A 338 -11.97 16.45 7.23
N SER A 339 -12.47 17.51 6.59
CA SER A 339 -11.65 18.55 5.94
C SER A 339 -10.75 19.29 6.94
N ARG A 340 -11.27 19.65 8.13
CA ARG A 340 -10.46 20.27 9.19
C ARG A 340 -9.36 19.33 9.70
N LEU A 341 -9.67 18.06 9.90
CA LEU A 341 -8.70 17.05 10.32
C LEU A 341 -7.57 16.93 9.30
N ALA A 342 -7.90 16.72 8.02
CA ALA A 342 -6.93 16.60 6.93
C ALA A 342 -6.01 17.83 6.88
N ARG A 343 -6.58 19.04 6.88
CA ARG A 343 -5.79 20.29 6.83
C ARG A 343 -4.92 20.50 8.07
N ARG A 344 -5.38 20.06 9.26
CA ARG A 344 -4.57 20.13 10.47
C ARG A 344 -3.42 19.13 10.42
N HIS A 345 -3.69 17.90 9.98
CA HIS A 345 -2.70 16.83 9.88
C HIS A 345 -1.59 17.19 8.90
N LEU A 346 -1.95 17.77 7.75
CA LEU A 346 -1.01 18.19 6.70
C LEU A 346 -0.33 19.54 6.98
N ARG A 347 -0.66 20.20 8.10
CA ARG A 347 -0.07 21.50 8.42
C ARG A 347 1.43 21.35 8.68
N GLY A 348 2.24 22.08 7.91
CA GLY A 348 3.70 22.04 8.03
C GLY A 348 4.36 20.88 7.30
N TRP A 349 3.60 20.03 6.61
CA TRP A 349 4.18 19.04 5.70
C TRP A 349 4.81 19.74 4.49
N PRO A 350 6.02 19.34 4.07
CA PRO A 350 6.59 19.77 2.80
C PRO A 350 5.66 19.41 1.63
N GLY A 351 5.58 20.28 0.62
CA GLY A 351 4.72 20.04 -0.56
C GLY A 351 5.05 18.74 -1.30
N GLU A 352 6.32 18.34 -1.31
CA GLU A 352 6.77 17.05 -1.87
C GLU A 352 6.24 15.85 -1.07
N ALA A 353 6.23 15.93 0.27
CA ALA A 353 5.72 14.87 1.13
C ALA A 353 4.21 14.69 0.96
N VAL A 354 3.47 15.80 0.79
CA VAL A 354 2.03 15.75 0.49
C VAL A 354 1.78 15.11 -0.88
N ARG A 355 2.64 15.36 -1.87
CA ARG A 355 2.52 14.73 -3.20
C ARG A 355 2.91 13.26 -3.20
N ALA A 356 3.87 12.87 -2.35
CA ALA A 356 4.33 11.49 -2.23
C ALA A 356 3.34 10.57 -1.50
N ASP A 357 2.46 11.12 -0.65
CA ASP A 357 1.38 10.35 0.00
C ASP A 357 0.05 10.51 -0.77
N PRO A 358 -0.48 9.44 -1.41
CA PRO A 358 -1.68 9.52 -2.22
C PRO A 358 -2.93 9.96 -1.45
N GLN A 359 -3.04 9.61 -0.17
CA GLN A 359 -4.21 9.97 0.64
C GLN A 359 -4.11 11.41 1.11
N ALA A 360 -2.92 11.87 1.50
CA ALA A 360 -2.65 13.27 1.80
C ALA A 360 -2.98 14.16 0.60
N ALA A 361 -2.54 13.78 -0.60
CA ALA A 361 -2.82 14.50 -1.83
C ALA A 361 -4.32 14.62 -2.10
N LYS A 362 -5.10 13.53 -1.95
CA LYS A 362 -6.56 13.55 -2.13
C LYS A 362 -7.26 14.41 -1.07
N TRP A 363 -7.01 14.16 0.21
CA TRP A 363 -7.72 14.84 1.30
C TRP A 363 -7.35 16.32 1.44
N ARG A 364 -6.17 16.76 0.96
CA ARG A 364 -5.83 18.18 0.86
C ARG A 364 -6.78 18.96 -0.05
N GLN A 365 -7.26 18.33 -1.12
CA GLN A 365 -8.13 18.97 -2.12
C GLN A 365 -9.56 19.20 -1.60
N VAL A 366 -9.95 18.54 -0.50
CA VAL A 366 -11.31 18.61 0.05
C VAL A 366 -11.40 19.70 1.12
N ASP A 367 -11.89 20.88 0.73
CA ASP A 367 -12.21 22.01 1.60
C ASP A 367 -13.71 22.24 1.67
N ALA A 368 -14.32 21.68 2.71
CA ALA A 368 -15.73 21.88 3.00
C ALA A 368 -15.95 22.93 4.10
N ARG A 369 -14.93 23.71 4.48
CA ARG A 369 -15.05 24.67 5.57
C ARG A 369 -15.91 25.86 5.12
N PRO A 370 -16.91 26.31 5.91
CA PRO A 370 -17.76 27.45 5.55
C PRO A 370 -16.96 28.70 5.15
N VAL A 371 -15.95 29.05 5.96
CA VAL A 371 -15.06 30.22 5.71
C VAL A 371 -14.38 30.18 4.33
N PHE A 372 -14.04 28.98 3.84
CA PHE A 372 -13.43 28.85 2.52
C PHE A 372 -14.46 29.05 1.41
N LEU A 373 -15.61 28.38 1.51
CA LEU A 373 -16.67 28.48 0.52
C LEU A 373 -17.33 29.87 0.48
N ASP A 374 -17.38 30.57 1.61
CA ASP A 374 -17.78 31.97 1.68
C ASP A 374 -16.80 32.88 0.92
N ALA A 375 -15.49 32.62 1.04
CA ALA A 375 -14.47 33.39 0.32
C ALA A 375 -14.50 33.17 -1.19
N LEU A 376 -15.08 32.06 -1.67
CA LEU A 376 -15.31 31.83 -3.10
C LEU A 376 -16.48 32.66 -3.64
N ALA A 377 -17.37 33.18 -2.80
CA ALA A 377 -18.47 34.03 -3.25
C ALA A 377 -17.90 35.37 -3.76
N GLY A 378 -18.02 35.61 -5.07
CA GLY A 378 -17.45 36.79 -5.71
C GLY A 378 -15.99 36.65 -6.12
N TYR A 379 -15.34 35.53 -5.80
CA TYR A 379 -14.01 35.21 -6.33
C TYR A 379 -14.09 35.04 -7.85
N ARG A 380 -13.12 35.64 -8.55
CA ARG A 380 -12.96 35.54 -10.00
C ARG A 380 -11.64 34.82 -10.27
N PRO A 381 -11.67 33.53 -10.64
CA PRO A 381 -10.43 32.78 -10.82
C PRO A 381 -9.74 33.17 -12.13
N ARG A 382 -8.42 33.35 -12.10
CA ARG A 382 -7.63 33.68 -13.31
C ARG A 382 -7.60 32.53 -14.32
N ILE A 383 -7.94 31.31 -13.88
CA ILE A 383 -8.07 30.14 -14.75
C ILE A 383 -8.99 30.36 -15.96
N ALA A 384 -10.01 31.23 -15.84
CA ALA A 384 -10.93 31.52 -16.94
C ALA A 384 -10.29 32.38 -18.05
N GLU A 385 -9.21 33.10 -17.73
CA GLU A 385 -8.47 33.99 -18.62
C GLU A 385 -7.15 33.35 -19.10
N ALA A 386 -6.83 32.14 -18.63
CA ALA A 386 -5.56 31.49 -18.89
C ALA A 386 -5.42 30.92 -20.31
N GLY A 387 -6.50 30.89 -21.09
CA GLY A 387 -6.54 30.29 -22.42
C GLY A 387 -7.24 31.14 -23.47
N GLU A 388 -6.70 31.11 -24.69
CA GLU A 388 -7.37 31.66 -25.87
C GLU A 388 -8.33 30.60 -26.43
N ARG A 389 -9.61 30.74 -26.08
CA ARG A 389 -10.67 29.84 -26.56
C ARG A 389 -11.30 30.34 -27.86
N SER A 390 -11.47 29.43 -28.81
CA SER A 390 -12.25 29.65 -30.03
C SER A 390 -13.32 28.57 -30.17
N MET A 391 -14.48 28.92 -30.71
CA MET A 391 -15.59 28.00 -31.00
C MET A 391 -16.00 28.12 -32.47
N PRO A 392 -15.21 27.56 -33.42
CA PRO A 392 -15.42 27.78 -34.84
C PRO A 392 -16.73 27.21 -35.36
N VAL A 393 -17.17 26.08 -34.80
CA VAL A 393 -18.46 25.47 -35.12
C VAL A 393 -19.32 25.38 -33.87
N PRO A 394 -20.16 26.41 -33.59
CA PRO A 394 -20.98 26.44 -32.39
C PRO A 394 -22.15 25.45 -32.48
N PRO A 395 -22.63 24.94 -31.33
CA PRO A 395 -23.86 24.16 -31.28
C PRO A 395 -25.08 24.99 -31.72
N THR A 396 -26.08 24.34 -32.34
CA THR A 396 -27.37 24.95 -32.67
C THR A 396 -28.14 25.40 -31.41
N ALA A 397 -28.98 26.43 -31.52
CA ALA A 397 -29.87 26.82 -30.41
C ALA A 397 -31.05 25.85 -30.24
N GLU A 398 -31.45 25.17 -31.32
CA GLU A 398 -32.56 24.22 -31.34
C GLU A 398 -32.07 22.77 -31.12
N GLY A 399 -32.87 21.93 -30.44
CA GLY A 399 -32.68 20.47 -30.44
C GLY A 399 -32.20 19.79 -29.15
N GLY A 400 -32.48 20.34 -27.96
CA GLY A 400 -32.29 19.63 -26.68
C GLY A 400 -30.88 19.73 -26.09
N ALA A 401 -30.56 18.85 -25.13
CA ALA A 401 -29.32 18.90 -24.34
C ALA A 401 -28.04 18.59 -25.14
N ILE A 402 -26.92 19.17 -24.68
CA ILE A 402 -25.58 19.04 -25.26
C ILE A 402 -24.75 18.11 -24.38
N LEU A 403 -24.24 17.02 -24.96
CA LEU A 403 -23.21 16.18 -24.35
C LEU A 403 -21.83 16.79 -24.63
N LEU A 404 -21.19 17.33 -23.61
CA LEU A 404 -19.88 17.95 -23.65
C LEU A 404 -18.80 16.94 -23.24
N VAL A 405 -17.77 16.84 -24.07
CA VAL A 405 -16.50 16.22 -23.71
C VAL A 405 -15.36 17.22 -23.90
N SER A 406 -14.39 17.20 -22.97
CA SER A 406 -13.24 18.12 -22.96
C SER A 406 -11.96 17.33 -22.72
N VAL A 407 -11.02 17.40 -23.65
CA VAL A 407 -9.82 16.55 -23.67
C VAL A 407 -8.59 17.32 -24.16
N ASP A 408 -7.41 16.75 -23.93
CA ASP A 408 -6.21 17.12 -24.67
C ASP A 408 -6.15 16.44 -26.06
N SER A 409 -5.21 16.88 -26.90
CA SER A 409 -4.95 16.32 -28.23
C SER A 409 -4.66 14.80 -28.22
N GLY A 410 -3.94 14.30 -27.23
CA GLY A 410 -3.59 12.89 -27.11
C GLY A 410 -4.82 12.02 -26.86
N TYR A 411 -5.68 12.42 -25.92
CA TYR A 411 -6.94 11.74 -25.63
C TYR A 411 -7.93 11.84 -26.79
N TRP A 412 -8.00 12.99 -27.48
CA TRP A 412 -8.84 13.14 -28.67
C TRP A 412 -8.46 12.11 -29.75
N ARG A 413 -7.19 12.03 -30.10
CA ARG A 413 -6.72 11.06 -31.11
C ARG A 413 -6.97 9.62 -30.70
N ARG A 414 -6.80 9.30 -29.41
CA ARG A 414 -6.97 7.93 -28.91
C ARG A 414 -8.43 7.48 -28.82
N PHE A 415 -9.33 8.35 -28.37
CA PHE A 415 -10.70 7.96 -28.00
C PHE A 415 -11.80 8.66 -28.80
N GLY A 416 -11.50 9.74 -29.52
CA GLY A 416 -12.50 10.58 -30.20
C GLY A 416 -13.38 9.81 -31.19
N GLY A 417 -12.76 8.97 -32.03
CA GLY A 417 -13.51 8.13 -32.97
C GLY A 417 -14.45 7.13 -32.27
N TRP A 418 -13.92 6.43 -31.25
CA TRP A 418 -14.68 5.47 -30.45
C TRP A 418 -15.81 6.14 -29.68
N PHE A 419 -15.58 7.30 -29.05
CA PHE A 419 -16.60 8.03 -28.32
C PHE A 419 -17.75 8.43 -29.23
N LEU A 420 -17.44 9.04 -30.38
CA LEU A 420 -18.45 9.51 -31.32
C LEU A 420 -19.28 8.37 -31.92
N SER A 421 -18.69 7.20 -32.17
CA SER A 421 -19.44 6.04 -32.69
C SER A 421 -20.51 5.54 -31.73
N HIS A 422 -20.39 5.83 -30.44
CA HIS A 422 -21.37 5.51 -29.41
C HIS A 422 -22.30 6.69 -29.12
N ALA A 423 -21.73 7.87 -28.89
CA ALA A 423 -22.47 9.08 -28.51
C ALA A 423 -23.45 9.55 -29.61
N LEU A 424 -23.12 9.33 -30.89
CA LEU A 424 -23.93 9.73 -32.03
C LEU A 424 -24.66 8.56 -32.72
N LYS A 425 -24.66 7.36 -32.10
CA LYS A 425 -25.21 6.12 -32.67
C LYS A 425 -26.70 6.22 -33.04
N ASP A 426 -27.49 6.90 -32.21
CA ASP A 426 -28.92 7.15 -32.47
C ASP A 426 -29.07 8.49 -33.20
N GLU A 427 -29.62 8.47 -34.41
CA GLU A 427 -29.81 9.63 -35.28
C GLU A 427 -30.71 10.72 -34.67
N THR A 428 -31.53 10.38 -33.67
CA THR A 428 -32.51 11.29 -33.03
C THR A 428 -32.12 11.76 -31.62
N GLY A 429 -30.96 11.31 -31.14
CA GLY A 429 -30.70 11.21 -29.70
C GLY A 429 -29.97 12.38 -29.07
N ASN A 430 -28.65 12.37 -29.27
CA ASN A 430 -27.71 13.27 -28.57
C ASN A 430 -27.12 14.30 -29.54
N ARG A 431 -26.90 15.49 -29.02
CA ARG A 431 -26.01 16.51 -29.59
C ARG A 431 -24.71 16.50 -28.83
N VAL A 432 -23.58 16.54 -29.54
CA VAL A 432 -22.26 16.43 -28.94
C VAL A 432 -21.48 17.73 -29.20
N HIS A 433 -20.83 18.22 -28.16
CA HIS A 433 -19.83 19.26 -28.25
C HIS A 433 -18.47 18.69 -27.84
N VAL A 434 -17.49 18.76 -28.73
CA VAL A 434 -16.12 18.35 -28.44
C VAL A 434 -15.28 19.59 -28.18
N HIS A 435 -14.62 19.64 -27.03
CA HIS A 435 -13.65 20.67 -26.70
C HIS A 435 -12.24 20.08 -26.61
N VAL A 436 -11.29 20.68 -27.33
CA VAL A 436 -9.88 20.25 -27.32
C VAL A 436 -8.97 21.35 -26.76
N VAL A 437 -8.31 21.05 -25.65
CA VAL A 437 -7.29 21.91 -25.03
C VAL A 437 -5.93 21.59 -25.64
N ASN A 438 -5.18 22.63 -26.01
CA ASN A 438 -3.88 22.53 -26.68
C ASN A 438 -3.91 21.60 -27.90
N PRO A 439 -4.73 21.90 -28.93
CA PRO A 439 -4.86 21.05 -30.11
C PRO A 439 -3.54 20.95 -30.89
N GLY A 440 -3.25 19.73 -31.34
CA GLY A 440 -2.21 19.41 -32.30
C GLY A 440 -2.53 19.91 -33.71
N ALA A 441 -1.58 19.74 -34.64
CA ALA A 441 -1.69 20.28 -36.00
C ALA A 441 -2.89 19.73 -36.79
N GLU A 442 -3.27 18.49 -36.54
CA GLU A 442 -4.30 17.77 -37.32
C GLU A 442 -5.70 17.82 -36.68
N ASP A 443 -5.79 18.11 -35.38
CA ASP A 443 -7.04 17.99 -34.61
C ASP A 443 -8.16 18.87 -35.19
N ARG A 444 -7.81 20.07 -35.67
CA ARG A 444 -8.76 20.97 -36.33
C ARG A 444 -9.37 20.35 -37.58
N ALA A 445 -8.52 19.85 -38.47
CA ALA A 445 -8.97 19.27 -39.73
C ALA A 445 -9.81 18.01 -39.50
N ASP A 446 -9.45 17.21 -38.49
CA ASP A 446 -10.24 16.04 -38.09
C ASP A 446 -11.63 16.43 -37.55
N LEU A 447 -11.69 17.41 -36.63
CA LEU A 447 -12.95 17.93 -36.10
C LEU A 447 -13.83 18.54 -37.18
N ASP A 448 -13.27 19.35 -38.08
CA ASP A 448 -13.98 19.94 -39.21
C ASP A 448 -14.61 18.86 -40.10
N ARG A 449 -13.84 17.82 -40.47
CA ARG A 449 -14.35 16.69 -41.27
C ARG A 449 -15.47 15.95 -40.56
N ARG A 450 -15.30 15.61 -39.28
CA ARG A 450 -16.33 14.88 -38.50
C ARG A 450 -17.58 15.72 -38.31
N CYS A 451 -17.43 17.01 -38.07
CA CYS A 451 -18.54 17.94 -37.90
C CYS A 451 -19.34 18.10 -39.21
N ALA A 452 -18.67 18.17 -40.35
CA ALA A 452 -19.31 18.20 -41.67
C ALA A 452 -20.12 16.91 -41.95
N ALA A 453 -19.67 15.75 -41.43
CA ALA A 453 -20.38 14.49 -41.54
C ALA A 453 -21.60 14.36 -40.60
N GLN A 454 -21.74 15.24 -39.60
CA GLN A 454 -22.78 15.19 -38.56
C GLN A 454 -23.40 16.58 -38.32
N PRO A 455 -23.98 17.23 -39.36
CA PRO A 455 -24.43 18.61 -39.28
C PRO A 455 -25.51 18.81 -38.20
N GLY A 456 -25.34 19.86 -37.38
CA GLY A 456 -26.26 20.21 -36.28
C GLY A 456 -26.19 19.29 -35.06
N ARG A 457 -25.62 18.09 -35.19
CA ARG A 457 -25.47 17.09 -34.12
C ARG A 457 -24.10 17.13 -33.46
N LEU A 458 -23.06 17.46 -34.21
CA LEU A 458 -21.70 17.66 -33.71
C LEU A 458 -21.34 19.14 -33.80
N SER A 459 -20.65 19.63 -32.79
CA SER A 459 -20.08 20.98 -32.71
C SER A 459 -18.75 20.89 -31.97
N TRP A 460 -17.89 21.89 -32.12
CA TRP A 460 -16.60 21.82 -31.46
C TRP A 460 -15.98 23.20 -31.15
N SER A 461 -15.12 23.19 -30.13
CA SER A 461 -14.30 24.33 -29.72
C SER A 461 -12.89 23.86 -29.39
N MET A 462 -11.95 24.80 -29.35
CA MET A 462 -10.58 24.55 -28.94
C MET A 462 -10.04 25.70 -28.11
N GLU A 463 -9.07 25.42 -27.26
CA GLU A 463 -8.35 26.46 -26.52
C GLU A 463 -6.86 26.21 -26.49
N ARG A 464 -6.07 27.27 -26.55
CA ARG A 464 -4.62 27.22 -26.33
C ARG A 464 -4.27 27.89 -25.02
N ILE A 465 -3.51 27.18 -24.20
CA ILE A 465 -3.06 27.64 -22.90
C ILE A 465 -1.53 27.62 -22.85
N ASP A 466 -0.94 28.71 -22.37
CA ASP A 466 0.48 28.76 -22.03
C ASP A 466 0.63 28.71 -20.51
N LEU A 467 1.07 27.56 -20.01
CA LEU A 467 1.31 27.33 -18.59
C LEU A 467 2.79 27.33 -18.22
N THR A 468 3.69 27.76 -19.12
CA THR A 468 5.15 27.74 -18.88
C THR A 468 5.58 28.54 -17.65
N ALA A 469 4.89 29.65 -17.36
CA ALA A 469 5.15 30.47 -16.18
C ALA A 469 4.48 29.97 -14.88
N HIS A 470 3.74 28.86 -14.91
CA HIS A 470 2.99 28.34 -13.76
C HIS A 470 3.75 27.24 -13.00
N ALA A 471 3.31 26.96 -11.77
CA ALA A 471 3.88 25.88 -10.97
C ALA A 471 3.70 24.49 -11.64
N PRO A 472 4.62 23.54 -11.45
CA PRO A 472 4.48 22.17 -11.95
C PRO A 472 3.12 21.55 -11.55
N GLY A 473 2.40 21.02 -12.54
CA GLY A 473 1.06 20.43 -12.37
C GLY A 473 -0.12 21.41 -12.43
N ALA A 474 0.12 22.69 -12.76
CA ALA A 474 -0.96 23.63 -13.10
C ALA A 474 -1.82 23.12 -14.26
N GLU A 475 -1.22 22.42 -15.22
CA GLU A 475 -1.91 21.77 -16.34
C GLU A 475 -3.01 20.82 -15.84
N THR A 476 -2.70 19.98 -14.87
CA THR A 476 -3.64 19.01 -14.29
C THR A 476 -4.86 19.71 -13.70
N THR A 477 -4.62 20.81 -12.99
CA THR A 477 -5.69 21.60 -12.37
C THR A 477 -6.52 22.31 -13.43
N TYR A 478 -5.87 22.78 -14.50
CA TYR A 478 -6.55 23.38 -15.64
C TYR A 478 -7.46 22.38 -16.35
N TYR A 479 -6.95 21.20 -16.69
CA TYR A 479 -7.73 20.13 -17.33
C TYR A 479 -8.93 19.66 -16.48
N ALA A 480 -8.79 19.67 -15.15
CA ALA A 480 -9.91 19.42 -14.24
C ALA A 480 -11.00 20.50 -14.34
N CYS A 481 -10.65 21.75 -14.68
CA CYS A 481 -11.59 22.87 -14.76
C CYS A 481 -12.16 23.13 -16.15
N ALA A 482 -11.41 22.85 -17.22
CA ALA A 482 -11.73 23.24 -18.60
C ALA A 482 -13.16 22.86 -19.00
N ARG A 483 -13.58 21.63 -18.71
CA ARG A 483 -14.93 21.13 -18.98
C ARG A 483 -16.05 21.94 -18.32
N PHE A 484 -15.82 22.45 -17.11
CA PHE A 484 -16.80 23.28 -16.40
C PHE A 484 -16.86 24.71 -16.95
N LEU A 485 -15.71 25.27 -17.36
CA LEU A 485 -15.65 26.57 -18.01
C LEU A 485 -16.36 26.56 -19.37
N VAL A 486 -16.13 25.51 -20.16
CA VAL A 486 -16.80 25.33 -21.46
C VAL A 486 -18.30 25.07 -21.26
N ALA A 487 -18.69 24.29 -20.25
CA ALA A 487 -20.09 24.09 -19.93
C ALA A 487 -20.81 25.40 -19.58
N LEU A 488 -20.17 26.32 -18.84
CA LEU A 488 -20.74 27.65 -18.57
C LEU A 488 -20.95 28.45 -19.86
N ASP A 489 -19.93 28.51 -20.72
CA ASP A 489 -20.01 29.22 -22.01
C ASP A 489 -21.12 28.65 -22.90
N LEU A 490 -21.27 27.33 -22.95
CA LEU A 490 -22.34 26.66 -23.70
C LEU A 490 -23.73 26.94 -23.13
N LEU A 491 -23.89 26.91 -21.80
CA LEU A 491 -25.16 27.22 -21.14
C LEU A 491 -25.60 28.66 -21.45
N GLU A 492 -24.66 29.61 -21.44
CA GLU A 492 -24.93 31.02 -21.71
C GLU A 492 -25.26 31.29 -23.18
N ARG A 493 -24.54 30.65 -24.11
CA ARG A 493 -24.74 30.85 -25.55
C ARG A 493 -26.00 30.19 -26.10
N THR A 494 -26.31 28.99 -25.61
CA THR A 494 -27.35 28.15 -26.22
C THR A 494 -28.65 28.13 -25.42
N GLY A 495 -28.59 28.40 -24.11
CA GLY A 495 -29.73 28.18 -23.23
C GLY A 495 -30.18 26.72 -23.15
N ALA A 496 -29.37 25.77 -23.62
CA ALA A 496 -29.66 24.34 -23.57
C ALA A 496 -28.98 23.68 -22.34
N PRO A 497 -29.55 22.60 -21.78
CA PRO A 497 -28.87 21.82 -20.75
C PRO A 497 -27.55 21.23 -21.27
N VAL A 498 -26.53 21.20 -20.42
CA VAL A 498 -25.20 20.66 -20.76
C VAL A 498 -24.87 19.47 -19.86
N PHE A 499 -24.52 18.34 -20.45
CA PHE A 499 -24.07 17.12 -19.78
C PHE A 499 -22.57 16.95 -19.98
N ILE A 500 -21.81 17.01 -18.90
CA ILE A 500 -20.37 16.79 -18.92
C ILE A 500 -20.12 15.30 -18.80
N THR A 501 -19.28 14.77 -19.70
CA THR A 501 -18.86 13.37 -19.69
C THR A 501 -17.37 13.21 -20.02
N ASP A 502 -16.82 12.04 -19.75
CA ASP A 502 -15.45 11.68 -20.12
C ASP A 502 -15.42 11.06 -21.53
N ILE A 503 -14.31 11.20 -22.24
CA ILE A 503 -14.15 10.68 -23.61
C ILE A 503 -14.11 9.15 -23.67
N ASP A 504 -13.74 8.50 -22.57
CA ASP A 504 -13.72 7.05 -22.41
C ASP A 504 -15.04 6.49 -21.88
N ALA A 505 -16.08 7.33 -21.73
CA ALA A 505 -17.42 6.90 -21.38
C ALA A 505 -18.14 6.30 -22.61
N ARG A 506 -18.76 5.13 -22.43
CA ARG A 506 -19.58 4.50 -23.46
C ARG A 506 -21.03 4.97 -23.33
N CYS A 507 -21.50 5.77 -24.27
CA CYS A 507 -22.92 6.12 -24.37
C CYS A 507 -23.70 4.89 -24.91
N THR A 508 -24.52 4.25 -24.08
CA THR A 508 -25.27 3.03 -24.43
C THR A 508 -26.62 3.33 -25.06
N ALA A 509 -27.19 4.50 -24.75
CA ALA A 509 -28.44 5.00 -25.27
C ALA A 509 -28.47 6.53 -25.27
N SER A 510 -29.41 7.10 -26.01
CA SER A 510 -29.71 8.53 -25.98
C SER A 510 -30.19 8.99 -24.62
N LEU A 511 -29.89 10.24 -24.26
CA LEU A 511 -30.46 10.86 -23.07
C LEU A 511 -31.99 10.86 -23.18
N PRO A 512 -32.71 10.51 -22.10
CA PRO A 512 -34.17 10.47 -22.12
C PRO A 512 -34.76 11.88 -22.28
N PRO A 513 -35.96 12.02 -22.87
CA PRO A 513 -36.57 13.33 -23.18
C PRO A 513 -36.60 14.31 -21.99
N ASP A 514 -36.96 13.83 -20.81
CA ASP A 514 -37.04 14.63 -19.58
C ASP A 514 -35.69 15.21 -19.12
N LEU A 515 -34.57 14.54 -19.46
CA LEU A 515 -33.23 15.10 -19.27
C LEU A 515 -32.84 16.05 -20.41
N ARG A 516 -33.28 15.80 -21.64
CA ARG A 516 -32.97 16.67 -22.79
C ARG A 516 -33.67 18.01 -22.73
N ASP A 517 -34.89 18.04 -22.20
CA ASP A 517 -35.73 19.25 -22.13
C ASP A 517 -35.29 20.20 -21.00
N GLY A 518 -34.48 19.73 -20.05
CA GLY A 518 -34.01 20.56 -18.93
C GLY A 518 -35.10 21.01 -17.95
N ALA A 519 -36.32 20.49 -18.09
CA ALA A 519 -37.45 20.88 -17.26
C ALA A 519 -37.46 20.08 -15.94
N GLY A 520 -37.68 20.78 -14.82
CA GLY A 520 -37.89 20.15 -13.52
C GLY A 520 -36.64 19.84 -12.69
N TRP A 521 -35.45 20.17 -13.17
CA TRP A 521 -34.20 20.01 -12.44
C TRP A 521 -33.23 21.17 -12.68
N ASP A 522 -32.29 21.39 -11.76
CA ASP A 522 -31.22 22.39 -11.86
C ASP A 522 -29.85 21.73 -12.09
N LEU A 523 -29.66 20.58 -11.44
CA LEU A 523 -28.49 19.73 -11.60
C LEU A 523 -28.92 18.26 -11.63
N THR A 524 -28.26 17.46 -12.47
CA THR A 524 -28.34 16.00 -12.40
C THR A 524 -26.95 15.40 -12.25
N ILE A 525 -26.81 14.44 -11.36
CA ILE A 525 -25.52 13.80 -11.04
C ILE A 525 -25.63 12.28 -11.08
N MET A 526 -24.53 11.64 -11.44
CA MET A 526 -24.30 10.23 -11.16
C MET A 526 -23.59 10.07 -9.83
N ARG A 527 -24.25 9.35 -8.91
CA ARG A 527 -23.80 9.13 -7.56
C ARG A 527 -23.48 7.66 -7.32
N ASP A 528 -22.27 7.41 -6.84
CA ASP A 528 -21.88 6.12 -6.30
C ASP A 528 -22.23 6.07 -4.81
N ARG A 529 -23.15 5.16 -4.45
CA ARG A 529 -23.69 5.04 -3.09
C ARG A 529 -22.87 4.14 -2.18
N ARG A 530 -21.74 3.61 -2.66
CA ARG A 530 -20.84 2.77 -1.88
C ARG A 530 -19.97 3.55 -0.87
N ALA A 531 -20.14 4.87 -0.79
CA ALA A 531 -19.48 5.74 0.18
C ALA A 531 -17.95 5.59 0.16
N ARG A 532 -17.37 5.69 -1.04
CA ARG A 532 -15.93 5.53 -1.32
C ARG A 532 -15.16 6.81 -1.00
N GLY A 533 -15.84 7.96 -1.00
CA GLY A 533 -15.29 9.22 -0.52
C GLY A 533 -15.71 10.41 -1.38
N PRO A 534 -15.42 11.64 -0.94
CA PRO A 534 -15.82 12.86 -1.64
C PRO A 534 -15.20 13.01 -3.03
N PHE A 535 -14.14 12.26 -3.33
CA PHE A 535 -13.46 12.21 -4.62
C PHE A 535 -13.86 10.99 -5.47
N ASP A 536 -14.77 10.12 -5.01
CA ASP A 536 -15.22 8.93 -5.74
C ASP A 536 -16.76 8.77 -5.77
N ASP A 537 -17.51 9.51 -4.94
CA ASP A 537 -18.96 9.38 -4.82
C ASP A 537 -19.75 10.16 -5.87
N ILE A 538 -19.20 11.27 -6.39
CA ILE A 538 -19.77 11.97 -7.56
C ILE A 538 -18.88 11.66 -8.75
N ILE A 539 -19.46 10.97 -9.73
CA ILE A 539 -18.76 10.63 -10.95
C ILE A 539 -19.07 11.69 -12.00
N VAL A 540 -18.09 12.58 -12.21
CA VAL A 540 -18.17 13.74 -13.13
C VAL A 540 -18.48 13.33 -14.56
N SER A 541 -18.21 12.09 -14.93
CA SER A 541 -18.53 11.49 -16.22
C SER A 541 -20.03 11.50 -16.55
N PHE A 542 -20.88 11.87 -15.59
CA PHE A 542 -22.27 12.23 -15.82
C PHE A 542 -22.69 13.36 -14.86
N LEU A 543 -22.43 14.61 -15.28
CA LEU A 543 -22.88 15.82 -14.61
C LEU A 543 -23.71 16.67 -15.58
N GLY A 544 -25.03 16.69 -15.42
CA GLY A 544 -25.91 17.55 -16.19
C GLY A 544 -26.23 18.85 -15.45
N VAL A 545 -26.19 19.96 -16.17
CA VAL A 545 -26.48 21.30 -15.65
C VAL A 545 -27.59 21.92 -16.50
N ALA A 546 -28.68 22.32 -15.86
CA ALA A 546 -29.76 23.02 -16.54
C ALA A 546 -29.43 24.52 -16.67
N PRO A 547 -29.98 25.22 -17.67
CA PRO A 547 -29.75 26.66 -17.91
C PRO A 547 -30.50 27.56 -16.90
N THR A 548 -30.58 27.14 -15.64
CA THR A 548 -31.21 27.90 -14.54
C THR A 548 -30.17 28.72 -13.78
N ALA A 549 -30.62 29.73 -13.03
CA ALA A 549 -29.74 30.52 -12.18
C ALA A 549 -29.05 29.65 -11.10
N ALA A 550 -29.74 28.64 -10.58
CA ALA A 550 -29.18 27.69 -9.62
C ALA A 550 -28.12 26.79 -10.27
N GLY A 551 -28.40 26.22 -11.45
CA GLY A 551 -27.43 25.39 -12.19
C GLY A 551 -26.15 26.16 -12.52
N ARG A 552 -26.27 27.37 -13.08
CA ARG A 552 -25.13 28.27 -13.35
C ARG A 552 -24.39 28.66 -12.07
N GLY A 553 -25.12 28.94 -10.99
CA GLY A 553 -24.52 29.31 -9.70
C GLY A 553 -23.68 28.19 -9.08
N VAL A 554 -24.17 26.94 -9.12
CA VAL A 554 -23.41 25.77 -8.65
C VAL A 554 -22.16 25.57 -9.51
N LEU A 555 -22.31 25.56 -10.85
CA LEU A 555 -21.20 25.35 -11.77
C LEU A 555 -20.14 26.46 -11.66
N GLY A 556 -20.56 27.72 -11.52
CA GLY A 556 -19.66 28.85 -11.28
C GLY A 556 -18.89 28.73 -9.97
N LEU A 557 -19.52 28.21 -8.90
CA LEU A 557 -18.82 27.96 -7.64
C LEU A 557 -17.82 26.80 -7.74
N VAL A 558 -18.11 25.77 -8.55
CA VAL A 558 -17.15 24.70 -8.88
C VAL A 558 -15.93 25.28 -9.61
N CYS A 559 -16.13 26.12 -10.64
CA CYS A 559 -15.02 26.79 -11.32
C CYS A 559 -14.22 27.69 -10.37
N ALA A 560 -14.88 28.46 -9.50
CA ALA A 560 -14.22 29.29 -8.49
C ALA A 560 -13.40 28.45 -7.50
N TYR A 561 -13.92 27.30 -7.08
CA TYR A 561 -13.22 26.36 -6.21
C TYR A 561 -11.95 25.85 -6.86
N ILE A 562 -12.05 25.28 -8.07
CA ILE A 562 -10.90 24.70 -8.77
C ILE A 562 -9.87 25.80 -9.10
N GLY A 563 -10.36 26.95 -9.56
CA GLY A 563 -9.55 28.12 -9.85
C GLY A 563 -8.82 28.69 -8.62
N TRP A 564 -9.32 28.50 -7.41
CA TRP A 564 -8.59 28.87 -6.19
C TRP A 564 -7.30 28.06 -6.02
N PHE A 565 -7.32 26.77 -6.36
CA PHE A 565 -6.13 25.92 -6.33
C PHE A 565 -5.17 26.29 -7.47
N PHE A 566 -5.70 26.53 -8.67
CA PHE A 566 -4.92 26.94 -9.84
C PHE A 566 -4.13 28.23 -9.58
N ASP A 567 -4.80 29.27 -9.09
CA ASP A 567 -4.20 30.58 -8.81
C ASP A 567 -3.08 30.54 -7.76
N ARG A 568 -3.01 29.46 -6.97
CA ARG A 568 -2.00 29.23 -5.92
C ARG A 568 -0.92 28.24 -6.35
N GLY A 569 -0.98 27.73 -7.58
CA GLY A 569 -0.06 26.70 -8.08
C GLY A 569 -0.20 25.35 -7.37
N GLU A 570 -1.38 25.06 -6.81
CA GLU A 570 -1.64 23.80 -6.10
C GLU A 570 -2.16 22.73 -7.07
N ALA A 571 -1.23 21.97 -7.67
CA ALA A 571 -1.56 20.89 -8.59
C ALA A 571 -2.43 19.79 -7.97
N ALA A 572 -3.54 19.44 -8.62
CA ALA A 572 -4.50 18.49 -8.08
C ALA A 572 -5.39 17.82 -9.16
N TRP A 573 -5.27 16.50 -9.32
CA TRP A 573 -5.96 15.72 -10.36
C TRP A 573 -7.45 15.49 -10.13
N THR A 574 -7.88 15.33 -8.86
CA THR A 574 -9.25 14.90 -8.51
C THR A 574 -10.17 16.07 -8.13
N LEU A 575 -9.76 17.31 -8.46
CA LEU A 575 -10.53 18.51 -8.13
C LEU A 575 -11.85 18.57 -8.89
N ASP A 576 -11.90 18.00 -10.08
CA ASP A 576 -13.13 17.84 -10.85
C ASP A 576 -14.19 17.04 -10.08
N GLN A 577 -13.78 16.15 -9.18
CA GLN A 577 -14.68 15.35 -8.34
C GLN A 577 -14.91 15.99 -6.96
N ALA A 578 -13.84 16.43 -6.31
CA ALA A 578 -13.89 16.96 -4.95
C ALA A 578 -14.65 18.31 -4.89
N ALA A 579 -14.50 19.16 -5.90
CA ALA A 579 -15.13 20.48 -5.91
C ALA A 579 -16.67 20.40 -6.03
N PRO A 580 -17.27 19.68 -7.00
CA PRO A 580 -18.72 19.48 -7.05
C PRO A 580 -19.28 18.90 -5.75
N TYR A 581 -18.59 17.94 -5.14
CA TYR A 581 -19.03 17.34 -3.88
C TYR A 581 -19.06 18.37 -2.75
N ALA A 582 -17.97 19.11 -2.54
CA ALA A 582 -17.88 20.13 -1.49
C ALA A 582 -18.90 21.25 -1.68
N VAL A 583 -19.10 21.70 -2.92
CA VAL A 583 -20.08 22.73 -3.30
C VAL A 583 -21.50 22.25 -2.99
N LEU A 584 -21.88 21.04 -3.41
CA LEU A 584 -23.22 20.50 -3.17
C LEU A 584 -23.49 20.25 -1.68
N HIS A 585 -22.48 19.73 -0.96
CA HIS A 585 -22.58 19.55 0.49
C HIS A 585 -22.86 20.89 1.20
N ASP A 586 -22.17 21.96 0.81
CA ASP A 586 -22.41 23.29 1.39
C ASP A 586 -23.73 23.92 0.97
N TRP A 587 -24.14 23.71 -0.29
CA TRP A 587 -25.44 24.17 -0.79
C TRP A 587 -26.58 23.58 0.03
N ALA A 588 -26.55 22.25 0.26
CA ALA A 588 -27.50 21.54 1.11
C ALA A 588 -27.46 22.04 2.56
N ARG A 589 -26.27 22.22 3.13
CA ARG A 589 -26.07 22.74 4.49
C ARG A 589 -26.68 24.12 4.70
N ARG A 590 -26.66 24.99 3.67
CA ARG A 590 -27.24 26.34 3.72
C ARG A 590 -28.75 26.38 3.48
N GLY A 591 -29.39 25.23 3.20
CA GLY A 591 -30.82 25.16 2.89
C GLY A 591 -31.20 25.92 1.61
N ARG A 592 -30.26 26.10 0.67
CA ARG A 592 -30.54 26.76 -0.61
C ARG A 592 -31.36 25.82 -1.48
N ALA A 593 -32.42 26.33 -2.11
CA ALA A 593 -33.22 25.54 -3.04
C ALA A 593 -32.36 25.07 -4.23
N LEU A 594 -32.36 23.77 -4.49
CA LEU A 594 -31.72 23.14 -5.64
C LEU A 594 -32.55 21.90 -6.02
N ARG A 595 -33.08 21.86 -7.24
CA ARG A 595 -33.72 20.65 -7.77
C ARG A 595 -32.65 19.72 -8.29
N LEU A 596 -32.05 18.96 -7.36
CA LEU A 596 -31.03 17.97 -7.66
C LEU A 596 -31.70 16.63 -8.03
N ARG A 597 -31.33 16.08 -9.19
CA ARG A 597 -31.68 14.72 -9.59
C ARG A 597 -30.46 13.82 -9.45
N GLU A 598 -30.61 12.71 -8.74
CA GLU A 598 -29.53 11.74 -8.56
C GLU A 598 -29.82 10.45 -9.34
N HIS A 599 -28.80 9.93 -10.00
CA HIS A 599 -28.83 8.62 -10.64
C HIS A 599 -27.80 7.70 -9.99
N GLU A 600 -28.19 6.46 -9.71
CA GLU A 600 -27.29 5.47 -9.09
C GLU A 600 -26.29 4.93 -10.12
N PHE A 601 -24.99 5.10 -9.84
CA PHE A 601 -23.89 4.71 -10.74
C PHE A 601 -24.02 3.28 -11.27
N LEU A 602 -24.27 2.30 -10.40
CA LEU A 602 -24.35 0.88 -10.78
C LEU A 602 -25.60 0.51 -11.57
N ARG A 603 -26.57 1.42 -11.69
CA ARG A 603 -27.86 1.19 -12.34
C ARG A 603 -28.15 2.20 -13.44
N LEU A 604 -27.17 3.00 -13.84
CA LEU A 604 -27.34 4.01 -14.88
C LEU A 604 -27.44 3.31 -16.26
N PRO A 605 -28.55 3.46 -17.00
CA PRO A 605 -28.74 2.70 -18.24
C PRO A 605 -28.15 3.36 -19.49
N TRP A 606 -27.75 4.64 -19.42
CA TRP A 606 -27.34 5.45 -20.58
C TRP A 606 -25.84 5.60 -20.76
N PHE A 607 -25.07 5.34 -19.71
CA PHE A 607 -23.61 5.38 -19.73
C PHE A 607 -23.07 4.12 -19.08
N ASP A 608 -22.08 3.52 -19.74
CA ASP A 608 -21.26 2.46 -19.19
C ASP A 608 -19.79 2.88 -19.29
N PHE A 609 -18.95 2.30 -18.46
CA PHE A 609 -17.53 2.63 -18.41
C PHE A 609 -16.72 1.35 -18.56
N PRO A 610 -16.31 1.02 -19.80
CA PRO A 610 -15.58 -0.21 -20.05
C PRO A 610 -14.25 -0.22 -19.29
N VAL A 611 -13.79 -1.40 -18.92
CA VAL A 611 -12.46 -1.60 -18.31
C VAL A 611 -11.42 -1.06 -19.31
N LYS A 612 -10.36 -0.38 -18.83
CA LYS A 612 -9.38 0.34 -19.67
C LYS A 612 -8.76 -0.47 -20.82
N ASP A 613 -8.85 -1.79 -20.78
CA ASP A 613 -8.38 -2.72 -21.82
C ASP A 613 -9.36 -2.96 -22.97
N GLU A 614 -10.61 -2.46 -22.88
CA GLU A 614 -11.62 -2.53 -23.96
C GLU A 614 -11.68 -1.26 -24.83
N GLY A 615 -10.87 -0.24 -24.52
CA GLY A 615 -10.59 0.86 -25.47
C GLY A 615 -9.72 0.37 -26.64
N PRO A 616 -9.63 1.10 -27.76
CA PRO A 616 -8.78 0.68 -28.88
C PRO A 616 -7.36 0.40 -28.37
N VAL A 617 -6.93 -0.84 -28.59
CA VAL A 617 -5.60 -1.34 -28.21
C VAL A 617 -4.57 -0.46 -28.90
N LYS A 618 -3.49 -0.07 -28.19
CA LYS A 618 -2.32 0.54 -28.84
C LYS A 618 -1.82 -0.42 -29.91
N GLY A 619 -2.13 -0.17 -31.19
CA GLY A 619 -1.60 -0.98 -32.28
C GLY A 619 -2.49 -1.19 -33.51
N GLU A 620 -3.71 -0.68 -33.56
CA GLU A 620 -4.49 -0.70 -34.81
C GLU A 620 -4.63 0.74 -35.35
N GLU A 621 -3.55 1.17 -36.02
CA GLU A 621 -3.59 2.19 -37.08
C GLU A 621 -4.21 1.60 -38.37
#